data_AF-A0A2K9EXF7-F1
#
_entry.id   AF-A0A2K9EXF7-F1
#
_cell.length_a   1.000
_cell.length_b   1.000
_cell.length_c   1.000
_cell.angle_alpha   90.00
_cell.angle_beta   90.00
_cell.angle_gamma   90.00
#
_symmetry.space_group_name_H-M   'P 1'
#
loop_
_entity.id
_entity.type
_entity.pdbx_description
1 polymer ?
#
loop_
_entity_poly.entity_id
_entity_poly.type
_entity_poly.pdbx_seq_one_letter_code
_entity_poly.pdbx_strand_id
1 'polypeptide(L)'
;MAILIRGDEIDALVEKYCAMTGQSNKSEAVRRALAAQIEALAAKESLADRVAKIQRQAADGGFVSPKSSDKAFMDEMWGEN
;
A
#
# COMPACT_ATOMS: atom_id res chain seq x y z
N MET A 1 -9.18 13.51 23.08
CA MET A 1 -8.85 12.33 23.91
C MET A 1 -7.34 12.16 23.87
N ALA A 2 -6.64 12.31 24.99
CA ALA A 2 -5.19 12.11 25.05
C ALA A 2 -4.92 10.62 25.31
N ILE A 3 -4.38 9.91 24.31
CA ILE A 3 -3.88 8.56 24.52
C ILE A 3 -2.51 8.71 25.18
N LEU A 4 -2.46 8.52 26.50
CA LEU A 4 -1.20 8.43 27.25
C LEU A 4 -0.62 7.06 26.96
N ILE A 5 0.23 6.96 25.94
CA ILE A 5 0.96 5.73 25.67
C ILE A 5 2.08 5.64 26.70
N ARG A 6 1.87 4.84 27.76
CA ARG A 6 2.89 4.51 28.75
C ARG A 6 3.40 3.11 28.48
N GLY A 7 4.69 3.01 28.20
CA GLY A 7 5.41 1.76 28.05
C GLY A 7 6.89 2.07 27.77
N ASP A 8 7.79 1.43 28.50
CA ASP A 8 9.23 1.65 28.42
C ASP A 8 9.76 1.44 26.99
N GLU A 9 9.09 0.61 26.20
CA GLU A 9 9.36 0.38 24.79
C GLU A 9 9.15 1.63 23.91
N ILE A 10 8.14 2.46 24.23
CA ILE A 10 7.84 3.69 23.50
C ILE A 10 8.91 4.73 23.80
N ASP A 11 9.31 4.88 25.07
CA ASP A 11 10.38 5.79 25.44
C ASP A 11 11.69 5.41 24.74
N ALA A 12 12.02 4.12 24.65
CA ALA A 12 13.18 3.64 23.91
C ALA A 12 13.10 3.94 22.39
N LEU A 13 11.90 3.84 21.79
CA LEU A 13 11.68 4.20 20.39
C LEU A 13 11.80 5.70 20.16
N VAL A 14 11.28 6.52 21.06
CA VAL A 14 11.37 7.98 21.00
C VAL A 14 12.81 8.43 21.18
N GLU A 15 13.56 7.86 22.12
CA GLU A 15 14.98 8.14 22.30
C GLU A 15 15.80 7.79 21.06
N LYS A 16 15.56 6.62 20.46
CA LYS A 16 16.21 6.25 19.18
C LYS A 16 15.86 7.23 18.07
N TYR A 17 14.57 7.60 17.92
CA TYR A 17 14.14 8.55 16.90
C TYR A 17 14.76 9.93 17.12
N CYS A 18 14.76 10.43 18.36
CA CYS A 18 15.40 11.69 18.74
C CYS A 18 16.91 11.66 18.48
N ALA A 19 17.60 10.56 18.78
CA ALA A 19 19.02 10.40 18.50
C ALA A 19 19.32 10.40 16.98
N MET A 20 18.46 9.80 16.17
CA MET A 20 18.62 9.76 14.71
C MET A 20 18.28 11.11 14.04
N THR A 21 17.33 11.86 14.59
CA THR A 21 16.82 13.10 13.99
C THR A 21 17.37 14.38 14.63
N GLY A 22 18.08 14.26 15.75
CA GLY A 22 18.58 15.39 16.55
C GLY A 22 17.48 16.15 17.30
N GLN A 23 16.25 15.62 17.37
CA GLN A 23 15.14 16.27 18.07
C GLN A 23 15.26 16.14 19.59
N SER A 24 15.01 17.24 20.30
CA SER A 24 15.04 17.28 21.77
C SER A 24 13.65 17.18 22.42
N ASN A 25 12.58 17.38 21.64
CA ASN A 25 11.21 17.35 22.14
C ASN A 25 10.52 16.02 21.82
N LYS A 26 10.35 15.18 22.86
CA LYS A 26 9.70 13.86 22.75
C LYS A 26 8.30 13.92 22.10
N SER A 27 7.49 14.92 22.44
CA SER A 27 6.13 15.06 21.91
C SER A 27 6.12 15.45 20.43
N GLU A 28 7.06 16.29 20.01
CA GLU A 28 7.17 16.69 18.61
C GLU A 28 7.73 15.56 17.73
N ALA A 29 8.72 14.83 18.26
CA ALA A 29 9.27 13.63 17.66
C ALA A 29 8.19 12.58 17.37
N VAL A 30 7.33 12.27 18.35
CA VAL A 30 6.20 11.33 18.17
C VAL A 30 5.21 11.85 17.13
N ARG A 31 4.86 13.14 17.19
CA ARG A 31 3.93 13.75 16.22
C ARG A 31 4.48 13.64 14.79
N ARG A 32 5.76 13.93 14.58
CA ARG A 32 6.41 13.83 13.27
C ARG A 32 6.48 12.39 12.77
N ALA A 33 6.87 11.45 13.64
CA ALA A 33 6.94 10.05 13.29
C ALA A 33 5.57 9.50 12.83
N LEU A 34 4.51 9.85 13.56
CA LEU A 34 3.14 9.47 13.20
C LEU A 34 2.67 10.14 11.90
N ALA A 35 2.94 11.43 11.74
CA ALA A 35 2.57 12.15 10.51
C ALA A 35 3.24 11.53 9.27
N ALA A 36 4.54 11.24 9.36
CA ALA A 36 5.28 10.60 8.27
C ALA A 36 4.75 9.19 7.95
N GLN A 37 4.36 8.41 8.98
CA GLN A 37 3.79 7.09 8.76
C GLN A 37 2.39 7.15 8.13
N ILE A 38 1.56 8.12 8.54
CA ILE A 38 0.25 8.35 7.93
C ILE A 38 0.43 8.75 6.47
N GLU A 39 1.36 9.64 6.17
CA GLU A 39 1.67 10.05 4.80
C GLU A 39 2.17 8.87 3.97
N ALA A 40 3.06 8.03 4.51
CA ALA A 40 3.53 6.83 3.83
C ALA A 40 2.40 5.81 3.55
N LEU A 41 1.44 5.67 4.47
CA LEU A 41 0.27 4.82 4.29
C LEU A 41 -0.74 5.42 3.30
N ALA A 42 -0.91 6.74 3.32
CA ALA A 42 -1.77 7.46 2.37
C ALA A 42 -1.19 7.46 0.95
N ALA A 43 0.14 7.55 0.82
CA ALA A 43 0.86 7.49 -0.44
C ALA A 43 0.97 6.06 -1.00
N LYS A 44 0.58 5.04 -0.21
CA LYS A 44 0.55 3.65 -0.67
C LYS A 44 -0.56 3.52 -1.72
N GLU A 45 -0.16 3.43 -3.00
CA GLU A 45 -1.08 3.17 -4.11
C GLU A 45 -2.03 2.03 -3.75
N SER A 46 -3.32 2.24 -4.03
CA SER A 46 -4.32 1.21 -3.79
C SER A 46 -4.01 -0.03 -4.64
N LEU A 47 -4.48 -1.20 -4.20
CA LEU A 47 -4.35 -2.41 -5.01
C LEU A 47 -4.98 -2.22 -6.40
N ALA A 48 -6.10 -1.50 -6.47
CA ALA A 48 -6.77 -1.18 -7.73
C ALA A 48 -5.89 -0.35 -8.66
N ASP A 49 -5.19 0.68 -8.14
CA ASP A 49 -4.31 1.52 -8.95
C ASP A 49 -3.10 0.73 -9.48
N ARG A 50 -2.52 -0.12 -8.62
CA ARG A 50 -1.42 -1.01 -9.00
C ARG A 50 -1.84 -2.00 -10.08
N VAL A 51 -3.02 -2.61 -9.93
CA VAL A 51 -3.57 -3.55 -10.92
C VAL A 51 -3.88 -2.83 -12.22
N ALA A 52 -4.50 -1.65 -12.18
CA ALA A 52 -4.84 -0.87 -13.37
C ALA A 52 -3.58 -0.44 -14.14
N LYS A 53 -2.47 -0.14 -13.45
CA LYS A 53 -1.18 0.14 -14.08
C LYS A 53 -0.63 -1.08 -14.84
N ILE A 54 -0.67 -2.26 -14.21
CA ILE A 54 -0.22 -3.51 -14.85
C ILE A 54 -1.14 -3.86 -16.03
N GLN A 55 -2.46 -3.72 -15.87
CA GLN A 55 -3.43 -3.96 -16.94
C GLN A 55 -3.22 -3.01 -18.13
N ARG A 56 -2.89 -1.74 -17.88
CA ARG A 56 -2.51 -0.79 -18.96
C ARG A 56 -1.24 -1.24 -19.68
N GLN A 57 -0.20 -1.62 -18.95
CA GLN A 57 1.03 -2.15 -19.56
C GLN A 57 0.78 -3.41 -20.40
N ALA A 58 -0.09 -4.31 -19.92
CA ALA A 58 -0.51 -5.49 -20.65
C ALA A 58 -1.27 -5.12 -21.94
N ALA A 59 -2.22 -4.18 -21.84
CA ALA A 59 -2.98 -3.69 -22.99
C ALA A 59 -2.08 -2.99 -24.02
N ASP A 60 -1.11 -2.17 -23.59
CA ASP A 60 -0.11 -1.54 -24.46
C ASP A 60 0.77 -2.60 -25.18
N GLY A 61 1.02 -3.73 -24.51
CA GLY A 61 1.68 -4.91 -25.08
C GLY A 61 0.79 -5.78 -25.97
N GLY A 62 -0.47 -5.40 -26.21
CA GLY A 62 -1.43 -6.14 -27.03
C GLY A 62 -2.19 -7.25 -26.28
N PHE A 63 -1.97 -7.42 -24.97
CA PHE A 63 -2.73 -8.33 -24.12
C PHE A 63 -4.02 -7.63 -23.66
N VAL A 64 -5.00 -7.62 -24.56
CA VAL A 64 -6.37 -7.20 -24.24
C VAL A 64 -7.19 -8.41 -23.83
N SER A 65 -8.10 -8.25 -22.87
CA SER A 65 -9.07 -9.30 -22.55
C SER A 65 -9.85 -9.65 -23.81
N PRO A 66 -9.97 -10.95 -24.16
CA PRO A 66 -10.85 -11.37 -25.25
C PRO A 66 -12.26 -10.81 -24.99
N LYS A 67 -12.86 -10.16 -25.99
CA LYS A 67 -14.27 -9.71 -25.90
C LYS A 67 -15.25 -10.88 -25.97
N SER A 68 -14.77 -12.02 -26.42
CA SER A 68 -15.50 -13.29 -26.44
C SER A 68 -15.37 -13.99 -25.10
N SER A 69 -16.48 -14.51 -24.60
CA SER A 69 -16.47 -15.47 -23.50
C SER A 69 -15.63 -16.68 -23.92
N ASP A 70 -14.46 -16.87 -23.29
CA ASP A 70 -13.56 -18.02 -23.53
C ASP A 70 -14.30 -19.35 -23.41
N LYS A 71 -15.42 -19.39 -22.68
CA LYS A 71 -16.30 -20.53 -22.61
C LYS A 71 -16.82 -20.98 -23.98
N ALA A 72 -17.27 -20.08 -24.86
CA ALA A 72 -17.80 -20.49 -26.16
C ALA A 72 -16.72 -21.12 -27.05
N PHE A 73 -15.48 -20.61 -26.96
CA PHE A 73 -14.33 -21.19 -27.64
C PHE A 73 -13.93 -22.55 -27.05
N MET A 74 -14.01 -22.71 -25.73
CA MET A 74 -13.71 -23.98 -25.06
C MET A 74 -14.80 -25.03 -25.27
N ASP A 75 -16.08 -24.63 -25.27
CA ASP A 75 -17.24 -25.48 -25.56
C ASP A 75 -17.14 -26.01 -27.01
N GLU A 76 -16.75 -25.16 -27.97
CA GLU A 76 -16.48 -25.56 -29.36
C GLU A 76 -15.29 -26.53 -29.46
N MET A 77 -14.22 -26.30 -28.70
CA MET A 77 -13.05 -27.20 -28.65
C MET A 77 -13.34 -28.55 -27.98
N TRP A 78 -14.34 -28.62 -27.09
CA TRP A 78 -14.74 -29.83 -26.37
C TRP A 78 -15.96 -30.52 -26.98
N GLY A 79 -16.54 -29.96 -28.04
CA GLY A 79 -17.60 -30.60 -28.84
C GLY A 79 -18.95 -30.69 -28.13
N GLU A 80 -19.16 -29.93 -27.07
CA GLU A 80 -20.48 -29.85 -26.42
C GLU A 80 -21.31 -28.80 -27.16
N ASN A 81 -22.26 -29.30 -27.96
CA ASN A 81 -23.39 -28.54 -28.50
C ASN A 81 -24.65 -28.92 -27.72
#